data_AF-A0A519QQJ9-F1
#
_entry.id   AF-A0A519QQJ9-F1
#
_cell.length_a   1.000
_cell.length_b   1.000
_cell.length_c   1.000
_cell.angle_alpha   90.00
_cell.angle_beta   90.00
_cell.angle_gamma   90.00
#
_symmetry.space_group_name_H-M   'P 1'
#
loop_
_entity.id
_entity.type
_entity.pdbx_description
1 polymer ?
#
loop_
_entity_poly.entity_id
_entity_poly.type
_entity_poly.pdbx_seq_one_letter_code
_entity_poly.pdbx_strand_id
1 'polypeptide(L)'
;MMLAVAVALLAAQTIGAVLAYRAGAERREAALLHSAAFRLLMTARDDDQDRREERRPRERDADARRERGPDGGPRRDGGGGFRLERRAAAPLQVGDKTDAEAARELRRILADQDFAAADVVVLRREIARDEITRRRIDRQQRMLAAQHEQSPTQVVLAAVQMPDRSGWVVARAVVPPGERAIVMSLLLQTLFIYIVLVGAIALILRRITRPLAELTERLERFAETRSPEGQIAPQGPGDVRRLIVAHNAMEARIAALLDEKDVMLGAIGHDLKTPLAALRVRIESVEDDAERAKMAATIEDITRSLDDILSLARVGRPSDPLEKSEISALVASVVEEYEDMGEPVELLDTQRVVLPLRATWLRRGLRNLIDNALRYGQRARVSLVRETRQVVIWIEDDGPGIAEADLERMLEPFSRGDPSRNSSTGGAGLGLTLARAIAEQHGGALTLANRRGADGQVMGLVATLSLPLT
;
A
#
# COMPACT_ATOMS: atom_id res chain seq x y z
N MET A 1 1.81 -9.58 -12.58
CA MET A 1 1.08 -10.37 -13.59
C MET A 1 -0.37 -9.91 -13.78
N MET A 2 -1.22 -9.88 -12.75
CA MET A 2 -2.64 -9.52 -12.91
C MET A 2 -2.92 -8.07 -13.37
N LEU A 3 -2.11 -7.09 -12.95
CA LEU A 3 -2.21 -5.71 -13.45
C LEU A 3 -1.99 -5.63 -14.97
N ALA A 4 -1.02 -6.39 -15.49
CA ALA A 4 -0.73 -6.45 -16.92
C ALA A 4 -1.89 -7.08 -17.70
N VAL A 5 -2.55 -8.10 -17.13
CA VAL A 5 -3.76 -8.71 -17.71
C VAL A 5 -4.93 -7.71 -17.73
N ALA A 6 -5.11 -6.94 -16.67
CA ALA A 6 -6.15 -5.91 -16.60
C ALA A 6 -5.93 -4.81 -17.64
N VAL A 7 -4.69 -4.33 -17.81
CA VAL A 7 -4.33 -3.33 -18.82
C VAL A 7 -4.49 -3.89 -20.23
N ALA A 8 -4.10 -5.15 -20.47
CA ALA A 8 -4.24 -5.80 -21.77
C ALA A 8 -5.71 -5.98 -22.18
N LEU A 9 -6.58 -6.38 -21.23
CA LEU A 9 -8.03 -6.50 -21.47
C LEU A 9 -8.66 -5.14 -21.79
N LEU A 10 -8.26 -4.09 -21.08
CA LEU A 10 -8.74 -2.73 -21.33
C LEU A 10 -8.32 -2.25 -22.73
N ALA A 11 -7.06 -2.47 -23.11
CA ALA A 11 -6.56 -2.15 -24.44
C ALA A 11 -7.29 -2.94 -25.56
N ALA A 12 -7.55 -4.22 -25.35
CA ALA A 12 -8.29 -5.04 -26.31
C ALA A 12 -9.74 -4.54 -26.47
N GLN A 13 -10.41 -4.17 -25.38
CA GLN A 13 -11.79 -3.66 -25.42
C GLN A 13 -11.89 -2.28 -26.08
N THR A 14 -10.93 -1.38 -25.85
CA THR A 14 -10.93 -0.07 -26.52
C THR A 14 -10.71 -0.21 -28.02
N ILE A 15 -9.78 -1.08 -28.44
CA ILE A 15 -9.56 -1.40 -29.86
C ILE A 15 -10.84 -1.98 -30.48
N GLY A 16 -11.47 -2.96 -29.81
CA GLY A 16 -12.72 -3.57 -30.27
C GLY A 16 -13.85 -2.56 -30.45
N ALA A 17 -14.02 -1.64 -29.50
CA ALA A 17 -15.04 -0.59 -29.58
C ALA A 17 -14.80 0.37 -30.75
N VAL A 18 -13.55 0.74 -31.01
CA VAL A 18 -13.17 1.61 -32.15
C VAL A 18 -13.41 0.92 -33.49
N LEU A 19 -13.04 -0.36 -33.61
CA LEU A 19 -13.26 -1.14 -34.83
C LEU A 19 -14.75 -1.34 -35.11
N ALA A 20 -15.55 -1.66 -34.09
CA ALA A 20 -17.00 -1.79 -34.21
C ALA A 20 -17.65 -0.48 -34.67
N TYR A 21 -17.22 0.66 -34.11
CA TYR A 21 -17.71 1.98 -34.52
C TYR A 21 -17.37 2.31 -35.98
N ARG A 22 -16.14 2.02 -36.44
CA ARG A 22 -15.74 2.24 -37.84
C ARG A 22 -16.55 1.36 -38.80
N ALA A 23 -16.67 0.07 -38.51
CA ALA A 23 -17.45 -0.86 -39.32
C ALA A 23 -18.95 -0.48 -39.38
N GLY A 24 -19.52 0.01 -38.28
CA GLY A 24 -20.89 0.52 -38.24
C GLY A 24 -21.09 1.81 -39.05
N ALA A 25 -20.08 2.69 -39.10
CA ALA A 25 -20.13 3.89 -39.92
C ALA A 25 -20.14 3.59 -41.42
N GLU A 26 -19.23 2.73 -41.91
CA GLU A 26 -19.13 2.37 -43.33
C GLU A 26 -20.40 1.68 -43.86
N ARG A 27 -20.97 0.73 -43.09
CA ARG A 27 -22.21 0.03 -43.48
C ARG A 27 -23.39 0.99 -43.63
N ARG A 28 -23.49 2.01 -42.78
CA ARG A 28 -24.59 2.99 -42.84
C ARG A 28 -24.49 3.84 -44.10
N GLU A 29 -23.29 4.25 -44.48
CA GLU A 29 -23.05 5.07 -45.65
C GLU A 29 -23.39 4.33 -46.95
N ALA A 30 -22.95 3.08 -47.07
CA ALA A 30 -23.30 2.20 -48.20
C ALA A 30 -24.83 1.96 -48.29
N ALA A 31 -25.50 1.67 -47.17
CA ALA A 31 -26.94 1.44 -47.14
C ALA A 31 -27.75 2.67 -47.56
N LEU A 32 -27.31 3.87 -47.14
CA LEU A 32 -27.95 5.13 -47.53
C LEU A 32 -27.84 5.36 -49.05
N LEU A 33 -26.66 5.12 -49.63
CA LEU A 33 -26.43 5.28 -51.06
C LEU A 33 -27.22 4.28 -51.91
N HIS A 34 -27.24 3.01 -51.53
CA HIS A 34 -28.06 2.00 -52.21
C HIS A 34 -29.56 2.32 -52.14
N SER A 35 -30.04 2.79 -50.98
CA SER A 35 -31.45 3.19 -50.83
C SER A 35 -31.81 4.39 -51.72
N ALA A 36 -30.88 5.34 -51.89
CA ALA A 36 -31.04 6.48 -52.77
C ALA A 36 -31.03 6.06 -54.25
N ALA A 37 -30.08 5.21 -54.65
CA ALA A 37 -29.97 4.66 -56.00
C ALA A 37 -31.23 3.88 -56.40
N PHE A 38 -31.71 2.98 -55.53
CA PHE A 38 -32.92 2.20 -55.78
C PHE A 38 -34.16 3.10 -56.01
N ARG A 39 -34.31 4.16 -55.20
CA ARG A 39 -35.43 5.11 -55.36
C ARG A 39 -35.33 5.91 -56.65
N LEU A 40 -34.13 6.28 -57.07
CA LEU A 40 -33.89 6.95 -58.35
C LEU A 40 -34.21 6.01 -59.53
N LEU A 41 -33.80 4.74 -59.46
CA LEU A 41 -34.05 3.74 -60.50
C LEU A 41 -35.54 3.39 -60.66
N MET A 42 -36.30 3.29 -59.56
CA MET A 42 -37.74 3.02 -59.64
C MET A 42 -38.50 4.10 -60.43
N THR A 43 -38.09 5.37 -60.33
CA THR A 43 -38.73 6.45 -61.12
C THR A 43 -38.46 6.40 -62.61
N ALA A 44 -37.32 5.85 -63.02
CA ALA A 44 -36.99 5.69 -64.43
C ALA A 44 -37.91 4.67 -65.11
N ARG A 45 -38.33 3.64 -64.36
CA ARG A 45 -39.22 2.56 -64.85
C ARG A 45 -40.68 2.97 -64.90
N ASP A 46 -41.19 3.72 -63.91
CA ASP A 46 -42.57 4.23 -63.92
C ASP A 46 -42.81 5.20 -65.10
N ASP A 47 -41.83 6.07 -65.44
CA ASP A 47 -41.93 7.00 -66.60
C ASP A 47 -42.00 6.24 -67.95
N ASP A 48 -41.38 5.05 -68.04
CA ASP A 48 -41.44 4.18 -69.21
C ASP A 48 -42.78 3.45 -69.32
N GLN A 49 -43.44 3.21 -68.19
CA GLN A 49 -44.77 2.62 -68.11
C GLN A 49 -45.86 3.65 -68.47
N ASP A 50 -45.77 4.88 -67.96
CA ASP A 50 -46.66 5.99 -68.33
C ASP A 50 -46.53 6.33 -69.82
N ARG A 51 -45.31 6.31 -70.39
CA ARG A 51 -45.08 6.48 -71.84
C ARG A 51 -45.68 5.35 -72.68
N ARG A 52 -45.73 4.12 -72.16
CA ARG A 52 -46.39 2.97 -72.82
C ARG A 52 -47.92 3.06 -72.75
N GLU A 53 -48.46 3.64 -71.67
CA GLU A 53 -49.90 3.90 -71.53
C GLU A 53 -50.37 5.08 -72.38
N GLU A 54 -49.58 6.16 -72.50
CA GLU A 54 -49.90 7.30 -73.38
C GLU A 54 -49.79 6.98 -74.88
N ARG A 55 -49.04 5.94 -75.27
CA ARG A 55 -48.87 5.49 -76.67
C ARG A 55 -49.92 4.48 -77.15
N ARG A 56 -50.89 4.09 -76.31
CA ARG A 56 -52.03 3.28 -76.77
C ARG A 56 -53.07 4.19 -77.44
N PRO A 57 -53.55 3.90 -78.67
CA PRO A 57 -54.66 4.63 -79.25
C PRO A 57 -55.91 4.44 -78.37
N ARG A 58 -56.56 5.54 -77.99
CA ARG A 58 -57.90 5.51 -77.38
C ARG A 58 -58.92 5.23 -78.49
N GLU A 59 -59.17 3.95 -78.78
CA GLU A 59 -60.40 3.53 -79.44
C GLU A 59 -61.33 2.92 -78.39
N ARG A 60 -62.53 3.54 -78.27
CA ARG A 60 -63.85 3.00 -77.91
C ARG A 60 -63.89 1.86 -76.87
N ASP A 61 -64.57 2.02 -75.73
CA ASP A 61 -66.02 2.12 -75.74
C ASP A 61 -66.60 2.90 -74.56
N ALA A 62 -67.69 3.59 -74.89
CA ALA A 62 -68.61 4.20 -73.95
C ALA A 62 -69.55 3.11 -73.42
N ASP A 63 -69.26 2.54 -72.26
CA ASP A 63 -70.27 2.00 -71.33
C ASP A 63 -69.62 1.60 -70.00
N ALA A 64 -69.34 2.60 -69.16
CA ALA A 64 -69.05 2.40 -67.73
C ALA A 64 -69.38 3.68 -66.94
N ARG A 65 -70.60 4.19 -67.13
CA ARG A 65 -71.24 5.11 -66.17
C ARG A 65 -72.38 4.39 -65.49
N ARG A 66 -72.05 3.49 -64.56
CA ARG A 66 -72.88 3.02 -63.45
C ARG A 66 -71.94 2.24 -62.52
N GLU A 67 -72.18 2.34 -61.22
CA GLU A 67 -71.35 1.81 -60.12
C GLU A 67 -70.14 2.67 -59.68
N ARG A 68 -70.42 3.86 -59.16
CA ARG A 68 -69.67 4.39 -58.01
C ARG A 68 -70.51 4.11 -56.75
N GLY A 69 -70.25 2.96 -56.12
CA GLY A 69 -70.69 2.71 -54.75
C GLY A 69 -69.82 3.52 -53.76
N PRO A 70 -70.38 3.96 -52.61
CA PRO A 70 -69.66 4.75 -51.62
C PRO A 70 -68.84 3.83 -50.72
N ASP A 71 -67.83 3.16 -51.26
CA ASP A 71 -66.85 2.41 -50.45
C ASP A 71 -65.52 2.31 -51.19
N GLY A 72 -64.92 3.47 -51.45
CA GLY A 72 -63.55 3.59 -51.93
C GLY A 72 -62.62 3.83 -50.75
N GLY A 73 -62.34 2.79 -49.96
CA GLY A 73 -61.32 2.84 -48.92
C GLY A 73 -59.99 3.37 -49.49
N PRO A 74 -59.24 4.20 -48.75
CA PRO A 74 -58.01 4.79 -49.27
C PRO A 74 -57.05 3.68 -49.69
N ARG A 75 -56.65 3.69 -50.96
CA ARG A 75 -55.56 2.88 -51.48
C ARG A 75 -54.36 3.07 -50.55
N ARG A 76 -53.95 1.98 -49.90
CA ARG A 76 -52.71 1.93 -49.13
C ARG A 76 -51.55 2.07 -50.11
N ASP A 77 -51.06 3.29 -50.27
CA ASP A 77 -49.74 3.56 -50.85
C ASP A 77 -48.69 2.91 -49.95
N GLY A 78 -48.31 1.68 -50.30
CA GLY A 78 -47.24 0.93 -49.67
C GLY A 78 -45.89 1.57 -50.00
N GLY A 79 -45.30 2.25 -49.01
CA GLY A 79 -43.90 2.67 -49.06
C GLY A 79 -43.65 3.98 -48.34
N GLY A 80 -43.23 3.92 -47.08
CA GLY A 80 -42.87 5.07 -46.24
C GLY A 80 -41.60 5.84 -46.67
N GLY A 81 -41.39 6.08 -47.97
CA GLY A 81 -40.27 6.87 -48.53
C GLY A 81 -40.64 8.33 -48.82
N PHE A 82 -39.63 9.21 -48.93
CA PHE A 82 -39.82 10.61 -49.40
C PHE A 82 -40.35 10.59 -50.83
N ARG A 83 -41.39 11.40 -51.12
CA ARG A 83 -41.87 11.59 -52.49
C ARG A 83 -40.76 12.29 -53.28
N LEU A 84 -40.37 11.73 -54.42
CA LEU A 84 -39.29 12.28 -55.24
C LEU A 84 -39.69 13.67 -55.77
N GLU A 85 -38.75 14.60 -55.76
CA GLU A 85 -38.97 15.98 -56.18
C GLU A 85 -38.22 16.25 -57.48
N ARG A 86 -38.92 16.76 -58.50
CA ARG A 86 -38.32 17.22 -59.75
C ARG A 86 -38.06 18.71 -59.64
N ARG A 87 -36.83 19.14 -59.93
CA ARG A 87 -36.45 20.57 -59.94
C ARG A 87 -35.79 20.94 -61.26
N ALA A 88 -35.99 22.18 -61.70
CA ALA A 88 -35.34 22.72 -62.89
C ALA A 88 -33.84 23.05 -62.69
N ALA A 89 -33.40 23.17 -61.43
CA ALA A 89 -32.02 23.48 -61.06
C ALA A 89 -31.53 22.54 -59.95
N ALA A 90 -30.20 22.38 -59.84
CA ALA A 90 -29.56 21.58 -58.81
C ALA A 90 -30.03 22.04 -57.41
N PRO A 91 -30.36 21.11 -56.49
CA PRO A 91 -30.95 21.45 -55.19
C PRO A 91 -29.92 21.97 -54.17
N LEU A 92 -28.93 22.75 -54.60
CA LEU A 92 -27.87 23.32 -53.78
C LEU A 92 -28.38 24.56 -53.03
N GLN A 93 -28.09 24.65 -51.74
CA GLN A 93 -28.30 25.82 -50.88
C GLN A 93 -26.97 26.29 -50.29
N VAL A 94 -26.90 27.58 -49.93
CA VAL A 94 -25.73 28.16 -49.29
C VAL A 94 -25.47 27.47 -47.94
N GLY A 95 -24.31 26.84 -47.80
CA GLY A 95 -23.91 26.10 -46.60
C GLY A 95 -24.14 24.58 -46.66
N ASP A 96 -24.62 24.03 -47.78
CA ASP A 96 -24.62 22.58 -47.99
C ASP A 96 -23.20 22.03 -48.12
N LYS A 97 -22.96 20.86 -47.52
CA LYS A 97 -21.70 20.12 -47.70
C LYS A 97 -21.90 19.05 -48.78
N THR A 98 -21.27 19.25 -49.93
CA THR A 98 -21.25 18.28 -51.04
C THR A 98 -20.28 17.15 -50.74
N ASP A 99 -20.71 15.91 -50.98
CA ASP A 99 -19.94 14.70 -50.76
C ASP A 99 -19.52 14.12 -52.12
N ALA A 100 -18.31 14.48 -52.56
CA ALA A 100 -17.81 14.13 -53.89
C ALA A 100 -17.53 12.63 -54.03
N GLU A 101 -17.19 11.94 -52.93
CA GLU A 101 -16.93 10.51 -52.94
C GLU A 101 -18.24 9.73 -53.04
N ALA A 102 -19.23 10.09 -52.23
CA ALA A 102 -20.58 9.53 -52.30
C ALA A 102 -21.23 9.75 -53.69
N ALA A 103 -20.99 10.90 -54.32
CA ALA A 103 -21.47 11.18 -55.67
C ALA A 103 -20.81 10.31 -56.75
N ARG A 104 -19.52 9.99 -56.61
CA ARG A 104 -18.83 9.03 -57.51
C ARG A 104 -19.37 7.63 -57.35
N GLU A 105 -19.58 7.19 -56.11
CA GLU A 105 -20.11 5.85 -55.83
C GLU A 105 -21.54 5.71 -56.33
N LEU A 106 -22.39 6.73 -56.11
CA LEU A 106 -23.75 6.73 -56.65
C LEU A 106 -23.77 6.68 -58.18
N ARG A 107 -22.86 7.41 -58.87
CA ARG A 107 -22.71 7.29 -60.33
C ARG A 107 -22.36 5.88 -60.76
N ARG A 108 -21.44 5.20 -60.05
CA ARG A 108 -21.07 3.81 -60.34
C ARG A 108 -22.26 2.87 -60.19
N ILE A 109 -22.97 2.96 -59.07
CA ILE A 109 -24.15 2.12 -58.80
C ILE A 109 -25.25 2.32 -59.87
N LEU A 110 -25.45 3.56 -60.32
CA LEU A 110 -26.43 3.85 -61.38
C LEU A 110 -25.96 3.32 -62.75
N ALA A 111 -24.68 3.47 -63.07
CA ALA A 111 -24.10 2.97 -64.32
C ALA A 111 -24.17 1.43 -64.40
N ASP A 112 -23.93 0.73 -63.30
CA ASP A 112 -24.05 -0.74 -63.20
C ASP A 112 -25.49 -1.25 -63.40
N GLN A 113 -26.49 -0.36 -63.41
CA GLN A 113 -27.90 -0.66 -63.65
C GLN A 113 -28.40 -0.08 -64.98
N ASP A 114 -27.49 0.20 -65.92
CA ASP A 114 -27.74 0.82 -67.23
C ASP A 114 -28.46 2.18 -67.17
N PHE A 115 -28.32 2.90 -66.05
CA PHE A 115 -28.90 4.23 -65.87
C PHE A 115 -27.86 5.32 -66.16
N ALA A 116 -27.91 5.91 -67.35
CA ALA A 116 -27.04 7.01 -67.74
C ALA A 116 -27.45 8.31 -67.04
N ALA A 117 -26.61 8.83 -66.14
CA ALA A 117 -26.77 10.12 -65.49
C ALA A 117 -25.84 11.17 -66.12
N ALA A 118 -26.38 12.34 -66.47
CA ALA A 118 -25.58 13.45 -67.01
C ALA A 118 -24.75 14.13 -65.91
N ASP A 119 -25.36 14.31 -64.73
CA ASP A 119 -24.67 14.81 -63.55
C ASP A 119 -25.28 14.22 -62.27
N VAL A 120 -24.47 14.10 -61.21
CA VAL A 120 -24.86 13.53 -59.92
C VAL A 120 -24.24 14.36 -58.80
N VAL A 121 -25.10 14.83 -57.91
CA VAL A 121 -24.73 15.61 -56.73
C VAL A 121 -25.29 14.93 -55.50
N VAL A 122 -24.43 14.59 -54.56
CA VAL A 122 -24.81 14.12 -53.23
C VAL A 122 -24.42 15.19 -52.22
N LEU A 123 -25.37 15.61 -51.39
CA LEU A 123 -25.13 16.63 -50.37
C LEU A 123 -25.79 16.25 -49.04
N ARG A 124 -25.21 16.74 -47.95
CA ARG A 124 -25.78 16.60 -46.60
C ARG A 124 -26.33 17.94 -46.14
N ARG A 125 -27.57 17.92 -45.66
CA ARG A 125 -28.28 19.09 -45.12
C ARG A 125 -28.81 18.79 -43.73
N GLU A 126 -28.80 19.78 -42.85
CA GLU A 126 -29.49 19.68 -41.57
C GLU A 126 -30.99 19.62 -41.80
N ILE A 127 -31.69 18.72 -41.08
CA ILE A 127 -33.15 18.56 -41.23
C ILE A 127 -33.89 19.87 -40.93
N ALA A 128 -33.36 20.70 -40.03
CA ALA A 128 -33.92 22.02 -39.73
C ALA A 128 -34.00 22.95 -40.96
N ARG A 129 -33.10 22.76 -41.95
CA ARG A 129 -33.00 23.57 -43.17
C ARG A 129 -33.70 22.94 -44.38
N ASP A 130 -34.17 21.69 -44.29
CA ASP A 130 -34.99 21.05 -45.32
C ASP A 130 -36.46 20.99 -44.87
N GLU A 131 -37.25 21.99 -45.27
CA GLU A 131 -38.64 22.15 -44.86
C GLU A 131 -39.51 20.91 -45.16
N ILE A 132 -39.22 20.22 -46.27
CA ILE A 132 -39.93 19.00 -46.69
C ILE A 132 -39.66 17.86 -45.70
N THR A 133 -38.39 17.66 -45.33
CA THR A 133 -38.01 16.62 -44.36
C THR A 133 -38.49 16.95 -42.95
N ARG A 134 -38.34 18.21 -42.52
CA ARG A 134 -38.81 18.69 -41.23
C ARG A 134 -40.31 18.47 -41.03
N ARG A 135 -41.15 18.93 -41.97
CA ARG A 135 -42.62 18.79 -41.88
C ARG A 135 -43.08 17.33 -41.81
N ARG A 136 -42.33 16.41 -42.42
CA ARG A 136 -42.63 14.97 -42.38
C ARG A 136 -42.27 14.37 -41.03
N ILE A 137 -41.06 14.64 -40.54
CA ILE A 137 -40.60 14.16 -39.23
C ILE A 137 -41.51 14.71 -38.13
N ASP A 138 -41.90 15.98 -38.19
CA ASP A 138 -42.85 16.58 -37.24
C ASP A 138 -44.23 15.87 -37.26
N ARG A 139 -44.74 15.48 -38.44
CA ARG A 139 -45.99 14.69 -38.54
C ARG A 139 -45.84 13.28 -37.97
N GLN A 140 -44.70 12.65 -38.23
CA GLN A 140 -44.43 11.27 -37.79
C GLN A 140 -44.16 11.20 -36.28
N GLN A 141 -43.45 12.18 -35.72
CA GLN A 141 -43.19 12.29 -34.28
C GLN A 141 -44.47 12.52 -33.47
N ARG A 142 -45.43 13.28 -34.01
CA ARG A 142 -46.77 13.41 -33.39
C ARG A 142 -47.53 12.08 -33.32
N MET A 143 -47.23 11.11 -34.19
CA MET A 143 -47.81 9.77 -34.17
C MET A 143 -47.01 8.76 -33.32
N LEU A 144 -45.71 8.96 -33.13
CA LEU A 144 -44.78 8.02 -32.48
C LEU A 144 -44.28 8.47 -31.10
N ALA A 145 -44.99 9.40 -30.44
CA ALA A 145 -44.58 10.07 -29.20
C ALA A 145 -44.26 9.16 -27.99
N ALA A 146 -44.38 7.83 -28.12
CA ALA A 146 -44.02 6.86 -27.09
C ALA A 146 -42.58 6.31 -27.20
N GLN A 147 -41.87 6.52 -28.32
CA GLN A 147 -40.51 5.99 -28.49
C GLN A 147 -39.50 7.14 -28.54
N HIS A 148 -38.90 7.44 -27.40
CA HIS A 148 -37.76 8.34 -27.27
C HIS A 148 -36.53 7.71 -27.95
N GLU A 149 -36.46 7.83 -29.27
CA GLU A 149 -35.20 7.69 -30.00
C GLU A 149 -34.78 9.03 -30.59
N GLN A 150 -33.49 9.30 -30.45
CA GLN A 150 -32.83 10.54 -30.83
C GLN A 150 -33.29 10.96 -32.23
N SER A 151 -33.84 12.18 -32.33
CA SER A 151 -34.33 12.68 -33.61
C SER A 151 -33.14 12.83 -34.58
N PRO A 152 -33.23 12.28 -35.79
CA PRO A 152 -32.16 12.44 -36.77
C PRO A 152 -31.99 13.93 -37.08
N THR A 153 -30.73 14.38 -37.15
CA THR A 153 -30.39 15.80 -37.33
C THR A 153 -30.00 16.14 -38.77
N GLN A 154 -29.73 15.13 -39.61
CA GLN A 154 -29.25 15.32 -40.98
C GLN A 154 -30.02 14.47 -41.99
N VAL A 155 -30.14 15.00 -43.20
CA VAL A 155 -30.70 14.35 -44.38
C VAL A 155 -29.66 14.38 -45.50
N VAL A 156 -29.50 13.25 -46.19
CA VAL A 156 -28.71 13.15 -47.42
C VAL A 156 -29.66 13.37 -48.60
N LEU A 157 -29.29 14.29 -49.48
CA LEU A 157 -29.97 14.53 -50.74
C LEU A 157 -29.09 13.99 -51.87
N ALA A 158 -29.62 13.04 -52.62
CA ALA A 158 -29.01 12.51 -53.83
C ALA A 158 -29.79 13.07 -55.03
N ALA A 159 -29.15 13.93 -55.81
CA ALA A 159 -29.73 14.58 -56.97
C ALA A 159 -29.06 14.10 -58.25
N VAL A 160 -29.85 13.70 -59.24
CA VAL A 160 -29.36 13.21 -60.53
C VAL A 160 -30.00 13.99 -61.66
N GLN A 161 -29.19 14.43 -62.62
CA GLN A 161 -29.64 15.04 -63.86
C GLN A 161 -29.75 13.96 -64.94
N MET A 162 -30.90 13.86 -65.60
CA MET A 162 -31.09 12.90 -66.70
C MET A 162 -30.52 13.45 -68.02
N PRO A 163 -30.01 12.60 -68.93
CA PRO A 163 -29.46 13.03 -70.21
C PRO A 163 -30.51 13.57 -71.18
N ASP A 164 -31.73 13.04 -71.13
CA ASP A 164 -32.83 13.34 -72.06
C ASP A 164 -33.69 14.55 -71.60
N ARG A 165 -33.41 15.16 -70.43
CA ARG A 165 -34.21 16.26 -69.86
C ARG A 165 -33.36 17.27 -69.08
N SER A 166 -33.71 18.56 -69.16
CA SER A 166 -33.08 19.66 -68.42
C SER A 166 -33.42 19.71 -66.91
N GLY A 167 -33.89 18.62 -66.31
CA GLY A 167 -34.38 18.58 -64.93
C GLY A 167 -33.59 17.63 -64.02
N TRP A 168 -33.59 17.97 -62.73
CA TRP A 168 -32.98 17.20 -61.64
C TRP A 168 -34.03 16.37 -60.91
N VAL A 169 -33.72 15.11 -60.62
CA VAL A 169 -34.51 14.24 -59.74
C VAL A 169 -33.81 14.11 -58.40
N VAL A 170 -34.52 14.37 -57.31
CA VAL A 170 -33.94 14.39 -55.95
C VAL A 170 -34.55 13.28 -55.09
N ALA A 171 -33.70 12.38 -54.61
CA ALA A 171 -34.01 11.40 -53.57
C ALA A 171 -33.48 11.89 -52.21
N ARG A 172 -34.29 11.70 -51.16
CA ARG A 172 -33.92 12.06 -49.77
C ARG A 172 -33.84 10.81 -48.90
N ALA A 173 -32.79 10.72 -48.10
CA ALA A 173 -32.58 9.68 -47.09
C ALA A 173 -32.18 10.31 -45.76
N VAL A 174 -32.86 9.92 -44.68
CA VAL A 174 -32.58 10.43 -43.32
C VAL A 174 -31.44 9.62 -42.72
N VAL A 175 -30.46 10.31 -42.15
CA VAL A 175 -29.32 9.67 -41.49
C VAL A 175 -29.73 9.26 -40.07
N PRO A 176 -29.65 7.98 -39.68
CA PRO A 176 -29.94 7.55 -38.31
C PRO A 176 -29.02 8.25 -37.30
N PRO A 177 -29.49 8.55 -36.07
CA PRO A 177 -28.65 9.13 -35.02
C PRO A 177 -27.40 8.25 -34.76
N GLY A 178 -26.28 8.90 -34.43
CA GLY A 178 -24.98 8.24 -34.36
C GLY A 178 -24.83 7.28 -33.17
N GLU A 179 -24.13 6.16 -33.38
CA GLU A 179 -23.77 5.14 -32.38
C GLU A 179 -22.89 5.63 -31.21
N ARG A 180 -22.72 6.94 -31.03
CA ARG A 180 -21.96 7.54 -29.91
C ARG A 180 -22.48 7.06 -28.56
N ALA A 181 -23.78 6.83 -28.43
CA ALA A 181 -24.39 6.26 -27.23
C ALA A 181 -23.90 4.83 -26.95
N ILE A 182 -23.73 4.01 -27.99
CA ILE A 182 -23.24 2.63 -27.86
C ILE A 182 -21.76 2.63 -27.45
N VAL A 183 -20.94 3.44 -28.11
CA VAL A 183 -19.51 3.56 -27.76
C VAL A 183 -19.34 4.11 -26.35
N MET A 184 -20.10 5.13 -25.96
CA MET A 184 -20.05 5.69 -24.61
C MET A 184 -20.50 4.67 -23.56
N SER A 185 -21.56 3.90 -23.84
CA SER A 185 -22.02 2.81 -22.95
C SER A 185 -20.95 1.74 -22.78
N LEU A 186 -20.27 1.33 -23.85
CA LEU A 186 -19.18 0.35 -23.79
C LEU A 186 -18.00 0.87 -22.97
N LEU A 187 -17.60 2.13 -23.18
CA LEU A 187 -16.53 2.75 -22.40
C LEU A 187 -16.88 2.84 -20.90
N LEU A 188 -18.11 3.22 -20.57
CA LEU A 188 -18.58 3.31 -19.19
C LEU A 188 -18.60 1.92 -18.53
N GLN A 189 -19.08 0.91 -19.24
CA GLN A 189 -19.10 -0.49 -18.77
C GLN A 189 -17.67 -1.00 -18.53
N THR A 190 -16.74 -0.74 -19.45
CA THR A 190 -15.32 -1.11 -19.29
C THR A 190 -14.70 -0.42 -18.09
N LEU A 191 -14.93 0.89 -17.92
CA LEU A 191 -14.43 1.64 -16.77
C LEU A 191 -14.98 1.09 -15.46
N PHE A 192 -16.27 0.76 -15.42
CA PHE A 192 -16.91 0.15 -14.25
C PHE A 192 -16.26 -1.19 -13.87
N ILE A 193 -16.10 -2.10 -14.85
CA ILE A 193 -15.44 -3.40 -14.62
C ILE A 193 -14.00 -3.20 -14.13
N TYR A 194 -13.27 -2.25 -14.71
CA TYR A 194 -11.91 -1.94 -14.29
C TYR A 194 -11.84 -1.45 -12.84
N ILE A 195 -12.70 -0.51 -12.44
CA ILE A 195 -12.76 -0.01 -11.07
C ILE A 195 -13.10 -1.14 -10.10
N VAL A 196 -14.07 -1.98 -10.42
CA VAL A 196 -14.44 -3.14 -9.58
C VAL A 196 -13.28 -4.12 -9.44
N LEU A 197 -12.58 -4.43 -10.54
CA LEU A 197 -11.44 -5.35 -10.52
C LEU A 197 -10.28 -4.79 -9.69
N VAL A 198 -9.88 -3.53 -9.92
CA VAL A 198 -8.80 -2.89 -9.18
C VAL A 198 -9.16 -2.73 -7.71
N GLY A 199 -10.40 -2.34 -7.40
CA GLY A 199 -10.92 -2.22 -6.03
C GLY A 199 -10.90 -3.55 -5.28
N ALA A 200 -11.35 -4.63 -5.92
CA ALA A 200 -11.31 -5.97 -5.34
C ALA A 200 -9.87 -6.43 -5.06
N ILE A 201 -8.95 -6.21 -6.00
CA ILE A 201 -7.52 -6.54 -5.83
C ILE A 201 -6.91 -5.74 -4.68
N ALA A 202 -7.15 -4.42 -4.63
CA ALA A 202 -6.64 -3.57 -3.56
C ALA A 202 -7.15 -3.98 -2.18
N LEU A 203 -8.42 -4.39 -2.09
CA LEU A 203 -9.04 -4.86 -0.85
C LEU A 203 -8.44 -6.21 -0.40
N ILE A 204 -8.25 -7.16 -1.33
CA ILE A 204 -7.59 -8.44 -1.04
C ILE A 204 -6.15 -8.21 -0.57
N LEU A 205 -5.40 -7.37 -1.29
CA LEU A 205 -4.01 -7.09 -0.96
C LEU A 205 -3.91 -6.48 0.44
N ARG A 206 -4.73 -5.47 0.76
CA ARG A 206 -4.81 -4.88 2.11
C ARG A 206 -5.16 -5.91 3.18
N ARG A 207 -6.04 -6.86 2.89
CA ARG A 207 -6.48 -7.91 3.83
C ARG A 207 -5.38 -8.95 4.11
N ILE A 208 -4.36 -9.06 3.25
CA ILE A 208 -3.22 -9.98 3.40
C ILE A 208 -2.00 -9.25 3.96
N THR A 209 -1.65 -8.08 3.42
CA THR A 209 -0.41 -7.38 3.77
C THR A 209 -0.46 -6.72 5.14
N ARG A 210 -1.63 -6.23 5.57
CA ARG A 210 -1.75 -5.58 6.88
C ARG A 210 -1.49 -6.54 8.06
N PRO A 211 -2.10 -7.74 8.13
CA PRO A 211 -1.79 -8.68 9.21
C PRO A 211 -0.32 -9.15 9.22
N LEU A 212 0.33 -9.21 8.05
CA LEU A 212 1.75 -9.55 7.97
C LEU A 212 2.64 -8.45 8.56
N ALA A 213 2.34 -7.18 8.29
CA ALA A 213 3.05 -6.06 8.91
C ALA A 213 2.85 -6.04 10.43
N GLU A 214 1.63 -6.30 10.91
CA GLU A 214 1.33 -6.41 12.34
C GLU A 214 2.12 -7.57 12.99
N LEU A 215 2.27 -8.72 12.31
CA LEU A 215 3.11 -9.84 12.77
C LEU A 215 4.60 -9.46 12.85
N THR A 216 5.13 -8.72 11.87
CA THR A 216 6.53 -8.26 11.89
C THR A 216 6.78 -7.32 13.07
N GLU A 217 5.95 -6.29 13.24
CA GLU A 217 6.06 -5.34 14.34
C GLU A 217 5.91 -6.05 15.70
N ARG A 218 5.04 -7.06 15.78
CA ARG A 218 4.88 -7.86 16.98
C ARG A 218 6.14 -8.69 17.28
N LEU A 219 6.75 -9.30 16.27
CA LEU A 219 7.97 -10.07 16.44
C LEU A 219 9.14 -9.19 16.93
N GLU A 220 9.27 -7.97 16.41
CA GLU A 220 10.27 -6.98 16.87
C GLU A 220 10.05 -6.62 18.35
N ARG A 221 8.80 -6.30 18.73
CA ARG A 221 8.46 -6.02 20.14
C ARG A 221 8.64 -7.23 21.06
N PHE A 222 8.37 -8.44 20.58
CA PHE A 222 8.59 -9.67 21.34
C PHE A 222 10.09 -9.93 21.54
N ALA A 223 10.94 -9.62 20.56
CA ALA A 223 12.39 -9.76 20.71
C ALA A 223 12.95 -8.87 21.83
N GLU A 224 12.38 -7.67 22.01
CA GLU A 224 12.76 -6.73 23.07
C GLU A 224 12.19 -7.11 24.44
N THR A 225 10.88 -7.35 24.50
CA THR A 225 10.14 -7.53 25.76
C THR A 225 10.12 -8.97 26.25
N ARG A 226 10.24 -9.95 25.34
CA ARG A 226 10.08 -11.39 25.56
C ARG A 226 8.75 -11.73 26.24
N SER A 227 7.74 -10.87 26.10
CA SER A 227 6.44 -10.99 26.78
C SER A 227 5.35 -11.50 25.83
N PRO A 228 4.55 -12.51 26.22
CA PRO A 228 3.42 -12.96 25.42
C PRO A 228 2.23 -11.99 25.47
N GLU A 229 2.28 -10.91 26.25
CA GLU A 229 1.19 -9.93 26.32
C GLU A 229 1.03 -9.16 25.00
N GLY A 230 -0.23 -8.89 24.61
CA GLY A 230 -0.55 -8.15 23.39
C GLY A 230 -0.54 -8.97 22.11
N GLN A 231 -0.85 -10.27 22.18
CA GLN A 231 -0.95 -11.16 21.02
C GLN A 231 -1.97 -10.67 19.99
N ILE A 232 -1.70 -10.95 18.73
CA ILE A 232 -2.54 -10.51 17.61
C ILE A 232 -3.79 -11.40 17.54
N ALA A 233 -4.96 -10.78 17.40
CA ALA A 233 -6.20 -11.50 17.19
C ALA A 233 -6.18 -12.23 15.83
N PRO A 234 -6.51 -13.54 15.76
CA PRO A 234 -6.48 -14.30 14.51
C PRO A 234 -7.50 -13.77 13.48
N GLN A 235 -7.03 -12.97 12.53
CA GLN A 235 -7.84 -12.31 11.49
C GLN A 235 -7.29 -12.55 10.08
N GLY A 236 -8.11 -12.29 9.07
CA GLY A 236 -7.72 -12.40 7.65
C GLY A 236 -8.11 -13.73 7.01
N PRO A 237 -7.56 -14.03 5.80
CA PRO A 237 -7.77 -15.29 5.11
C PRO A 237 -7.33 -16.49 5.95
N GLY A 238 -7.85 -17.69 5.63
CA GLY A 238 -7.62 -18.90 6.43
C GLY A 238 -6.14 -19.20 6.71
N ASP A 239 -5.26 -19.00 5.72
CA ASP A 239 -3.83 -19.24 5.84
C ASP A 239 -3.15 -18.23 6.77
N VAL A 240 -3.51 -16.95 6.65
CA VAL A 240 -3.01 -15.87 7.52
C VAL A 240 -3.47 -16.09 8.96
N ARG A 241 -4.73 -16.49 9.16
CA ARG A 241 -5.25 -16.80 10.50
C ARG A 241 -4.50 -17.97 11.15
N ARG A 242 -4.21 -19.04 10.39
CA ARG A 242 -3.41 -20.17 10.91
C ARG A 242 -1.98 -19.75 11.25
N LEU A 243 -1.38 -18.87 10.44
CA LEU A 243 -0.06 -18.31 10.74
C LEU A 243 -0.07 -17.50 12.04
N ILE A 244 -1.06 -16.63 12.27
CA ILE A 244 -1.20 -15.85 13.51
C ILE A 244 -1.34 -16.79 14.72
N VAL A 245 -2.18 -17.83 14.63
CA VAL A 245 -2.34 -18.81 15.71
C VAL A 245 -1.03 -19.53 16.02
N ALA A 246 -0.31 -19.99 14.98
CA ALA A 246 0.98 -20.67 15.15
C ALA A 246 2.04 -19.73 15.76
N HIS A 247 2.04 -18.46 15.35
CA HIS A 247 2.94 -17.43 15.89
C HIS A 247 2.64 -17.15 17.37
N ASN A 248 1.37 -16.92 17.74
CA ASN A 248 0.98 -16.71 19.13
C ASN A 248 1.33 -17.91 20.02
N ALA A 249 1.16 -19.14 19.51
CA ALA A 249 1.56 -20.35 20.23
C ALA A 249 3.08 -20.44 20.41
N MET A 250 3.86 -20.01 19.41
CA MET A 250 5.33 -19.93 19.51
C MET A 250 5.77 -18.92 20.57
N GLU A 251 5.19 -17.71 20.60
CA GLU A 251 5.48 -16.71 21.62
C GLU A 251 5.19 -17.23 23.03
N ALA A 252 4.01 -17.82 23.23
CA ALA A 252 3.61 -18.38 24.52
C ALA A 252 4.55 -19.50 24.98
N ARG A 253 4.97 -20.37 24.04
CA ARG A 253 5.91 -21.46 24.35
C ARG A 253 7.30 -20.94 24.72
N ILE A 254 7.82 -19.97 23.97
CA ILE A 254 9.12 -19.35 24.28
C ILE A 254 9.05 -18.66 25.64
N ALA A 255 7.95 -17.94 25.91
CA ALA A 255 7.77 -17.27 27.18
C ALA A 255 7.77 -18.25 28.37
N ALA A 256 7.04 -19.37 28.25
CA ALA A 256 7.01 -20.41 29.26
C ALA A 256 8.39 -21.07 29.49
N LEU A 257 9.15 -21.34 28.41
CA LEU A 257 10.51 -21.89 28.53
C LEU A 257 11.47 -20.94 29.25
N LEU A 258 11.32 -19.63 29.02
CA LEU A 258 12.11 -18.63 29.72
C LEU A 258 11.69 -18.51 31.19
N ASP A 259 10.38 -18.56 31.50
CA ASP A 259 9.89 -18.57 32.88
C ASP A 259 10.40 -19.80 33.65
N GLU A 260 10.36 -20.98 33.02
CA GLU A 260 10.89 -22.22 33.57
C GLU A 260 12.40 -22.12 33.85
N LYS A 261 13.16 -21.52 32.91
CA LYS A 261 14.60 -21.23 33.08
C LYS A 261 14.83 -20.34 34.30
N ASP A 262 14.04 -19.29 34.48
CA ASP A 262 14.23 -18.33 35.58
C ASP A 262 13.90 -18.96 36.94
N VAL A 263 12.84 -19.79 37.02
CA VAL A 263 12.51 -20.58 38.21
C VAL A 263 13.63 -21.58 38.53
N MET A 264 14.13 -22.29 37.52
CA MET A 264 15.23 -23.25 37.68
C MET A 264 16.50 -22.58 38.21
N LEU A 265 16.90 -21.42 37.65
CA LEU A 265 18.04 -20.64 38.14
C LEU A 265 17.82 -20.12 39.56
N GLY A 266 16.58 -19.76 39.92
CA GLY A 266 16.19 -19.44 41.29
C GLY A 266 16.46 -20.58 42.27
N ALA A 267 15.97 -21.78 41.95
CA ALA A 267 16.16 -22.98 42.76
C ALA A 267 17.64 -23.37 42.89
N ILE A 268 18.39 -23.39 41.78
CA ILE A 268 19.83 -23.68 41.79
C ILE A 268 20.58 -22.68 42.69
N GLY A 269 20.23 -21.39 42.61
CA GLY A 269 20.86 -20.38 43.44
C GLY A 269 20.63 -20.60 44.93
N HIS A 270 19.39 -20.93 45.32
CA HIS A 270 19.06 -21.27 46.70
C HIS A 270 19.80 -22.53 47.19
N ASP A 271 19.81 -23.57 46.37
CA ASP A 271 20.43 -24.86 46.69
C ASP A 271 21.96 -24.77 46.78
N LEU A 272 22.60 -23.83 46.08
CA LEU A 272 24.04 -23.55 46.19
C LEU A 272 24.39 -22.61 47.36
N LYS A 273 23.51 -21.67 47.73
CA LYS A 273 23.73 -20.78 48.89
C LYS A 273 23.73 -21.54 50.21
N THR A 274 22.87 -22.54 50.35
CA THR A 274 22.75 -23.35 51.57
C THR A 274 24.07 -24.06 51.97
N PRO A 275 24.74 -24.83 51.08
CA PRO A 275 26.02 -25.44 51.40
C PRO A 275 27.15 -24.41 51.56
N LEU A 276 27.12 -23.27 50.86
CA LEU A 276 28.10 -22.19 51.06
C LEU A 276 27.99 -21.57 52.45
N ALA A 277 26.76 -21.33 52.94
CA ALA A 277 26.52 -20.86 54.30
C ALA A 277 26.98 -21.90 55.34
N ALA A 278 26.73 -23.19 55.09
CA ALA A 278 27.21 -24.26 55.96
C ALA A 278 28.75 -24.33 56.01
N LEU A 279 29.42 -24.15 54.85
CA LEU A 279 30.88 -24.05 54.80
C LEU A 279 31.38 -22.83 55.58
N ARG A 280 30.71 -21.68 55.48
CA ARG A 280 31.07 -20.46 56.23
C ARG A 280 31.01 -20.68 57.74
N VAL A 281 30.04 -21.43 58.24
CA VAL A 281 29.97 -21.81 59.66
C VAL A 281 31.05 -22.84 60.01
N ARG A 282 31.31 -23.80 59.11
CA ARG A 282 32.27 -24.88 59.38
C ARG A 282 33.72 -24.39 59.46
N ILE A 283 34.07 -23.30 58.77
CA ILE A 283 35.41 -22.72 58.90
C ILE A 283 35.63 -22.01 60.24
N GLU A 284 34.58 -21.71 61.01
CA GLU A 284 34.72 -21.15 62.36
C GLU A 284 35.41 -22.12 63.33
N SER A 285 35.46 -23.42 63.01
CA SER A 285 36.22 -24.41 63.79
C SER A 285 37.69 -24.53 63.39
N VAL A 286 38.18 -23.72 62.45
CA VAL A 286 39.59 -23.71 62.04
C VAL A 286 40.40 -22.90 63.05
N GLU A 287 41.39 -23.54 63.67
CA GLU A 287 42.21 -22.96 64.74
C GLU A 287 43.16 -21.86 64.24
N ASP A 288 43.70 -22.01 63.02
CA ASP A 288 44.55 -21.00 62.40
C ASP A 288 43.71 -19.83 61.87
N ASP A 289 43.81 -18.68 62.54
CA ASP A 289 43.10 -17.46 62.19
C ASP A 289 43.41 -16.96 60.77
N ALA A 290 44.63 -17.14 60.28
CA ALA A 290 45.04 -16.71 58.95
C ALA A 290 44.45 -17.62 57.87
N GLU A 291 44.46 -18.94 58.09
CA GLU A 291 43.78 -19.88 57.20
C GLU A 291 42.26 -19.67 57.21
N ARG A 292 41.66 -19.48 58.39
CA ARG A 292 40.23 -19.19 58.55
C ARG A 292 39.83 -17.94 57.75
N ALA A 293 40.58 -16.84 57.89
CA ALA A 293 40.33 -15.61 57.15
C ALA A 293 40.44 -15.80 55.62
N LYS A 294 41.43 -16.58 55.15
CA LYS A 294 41.59 -16.88 53.72
C LYS A 294 40.45 -17.74 53.16
N MET A 295 40.01 -18.74 53.93
CA MET A 295 38.86 -19.57 53.56
C MET A 295 37.56 -18.77 53.54
N ALA A 296 37.36 -17.90 54.54
CA ALA A 296 36.23 -16.97 54.61
C ALA A 296 36.14 -16.09 53.35
N ALA A 297 37.23 -15.43 52.98
CA ALA A 297 37.31 -14.60 51.78
C ALA A 297 37.00 -15.40 50.51
N THR A 298 37.51 -16.64 50.41
CA THR A 298 37.24 -17.52 49.26
C THR A 298 35.76 -17.90 49.15
N ILE A 299 35.09 -18.20 50.26
CA ILE A 299 33.65 -18.53 50.28
C ILE A 299 32.81 -17.31 49.89
N GLU A 300 33.18 -16.13 50.36
CA GLU A 300 32.52 -14.87 49.99
C GLU A 300 32.69 -14.54 48.50
N ASP A 301 33.89 -14.75 47.94
CA ASP A 301 34.15 -14.58 46.51
C ASP A 301 33.32 -15.53 45.64
N ILE A 302 33.17 -16.80 46.08
CA ILE A 302 32.31 -17.78 45.40
C ILE A 302 30.84 -17.37 45.48
N THR A 303 30.38 -16.92 46.66
CA THR A 303 29.00 -16.48 46.88
C THR A 303 28.66 -15.28 46.00
N ARG A 304 29.55 -14.29 45.94
CA ARG A 304 29.41 -13.10 45.09
C ARG A 304 29.38 -13.48 43.61
N SER A 305 30.29 -14.35 43.19
CA SER A 305 30.36 -14.85 41.81
C SER A 305 29.08 -15.60 41.41
N LEU A 306 28.53 -16.42 42.30
CA LEU A 306 27.25 -17.10 42.10
C LEU A 306 26.10 -16.09 41.92
N ASP A 307 26.03 -15.08 42.80
CA ASP A 307 25.02 -14.02 42.70
C ASP A 307 25.11 -13.25 41.38
N ASP A 308 26.31 -12.96 40.90
CA ASP A 308 26.52 -12.27 39.63
C ASP A 308 26.11 -13.14 38.43
N ILE A 309 26.44 -14.45 38.43
CA ILE A 309 26.01 -15.40 37.39
C ILE A 309 24.48 -15.46 37.34
N LEU A 310 23.84 -15.65 38.50
CA LEU A 310 22.39 -15.76 38.59
C LEU A 310 21.68 -14.46 38.22
N SER A 311 22.29 -13.32 38.54
CA SER A 311 21.78 -12.01 38.16
C SER A 311 21.89 -11.82 36.65
N LEU A 312 23.07 -12.06 36.07
CA LEU A 312 23.31 -11.96 34.63
C LEU A 312 22.37 -12.87 33.83
N ALA A 313 22.11 -14.09 34.32
CA ALA A 313 21.19 -15.02 33.67
C ALA A 313 19.72 -14.56 33.68
N ARG A 314 19.34 -13.64 34.57
CA ARG A 314 17.99 -13.05 34.69
C ARG A 314 17.86 -11.66 34.05
N VAL A 315 18.98 -11.00 33.70
CA VAL A 315 18.96 -9.73 32.97
C VAL A 315 18.20 -9.92 31.64
N GLY A 316 17.37 -8.94 31.27
CA GLY A 316 16.54 -8.96 30.06
C GLY A 316 15.10 -9.47 30.26
N ARG A 317 14.76 -9.93 31.47
CA ARG A 317 13.37 -10.15 31.94
C ARG A 317 13.13 -9.60 33.36
N PRO A 318 13.33 -8.30 33.55
CA PRO A 318 12.96 -7.68 34.82
C PRO A 318 11.45 -7.80 35.07
N SER A 319 11.08 -8.46 36.17
CA SER A 319 9.71 -8.45 36.71
C SER A 319 9.25 -7.05 37.10
N ASP A 320 10.20 -6.17 37.38
CA ASP A 320 9.93 -4.84 37.92
C ASP A 320 9.57 -3.86 36.79
N PRO A 321 8.47 -3.09 36.95
CA PRO A 321 8.05 -2.12 35.95
C PRO A 321 9.06 -0.99 35.78
N LEU A 322 9.04 -0.36 34.59
CA LEU A 322 9.73 0.92 34.39
C LEU A 322 8.95 2.01 35.13
N GLU A 323 9.56 2.60 36.14
CA GLU A 323 8.94 3.64 36.96
C GLU A 323 9.68 4.96 36.79
N LYS A 324 8.94 6.07 36.77
CA LYS A 324 9.54 7.42 36.77
C LYS A 324 10.25 7.64 38.10
N SER A 325 11.55 7.45 38.10
CA SER A 325 12.38 7.53 39.29
C SER A 325 13.43 8.63 39.15
N GLU A 326 13.79 9.25 40.27
CA GLU A 326 14.86 10.23 40.33
C GLU A 326 16.21 9.51 40.41
N ILE A 327 16.95 9.46 39.30
CA ILE A 327 18.21 8.73 39.21
C ILE A 327 19.31 9.36 40.08
N SER A 328 19.29 10.68 40.27
CA SER A 328 20.19 11.38 41.17
C SER A 328 20.01 10.92 42.62
N ALA A 329 18.77 10.74 43.06
CA ALA A 329 18.46 10.22 44.39
C ALA A 329 18.86 8.75 44.54
N LEU A 330 18.70 7.95 43.47
CA LEU A 330 19.18 6.57 43.46
C LEU A 330 20.70 6.51 43.61
N VAL A 331 21.45 7.27 42.81
CA VAL A 331 22.92 7.32 42.87
C VAL A 331 23.40 7.79 44.24
N ALA A 332 22.80 8.86 44.77
CA ALA A 332 23.12 9.35 46.11
C ALA A 332 22.88 8.28 47.19
N SER A 333 21.74 7.60 47.14
CA SER A 333 21.43 6.49 48.05
C SER A 333 22.41 5.32 47.94
N VAL A 334 22.95 5.02 46.75
CA VAL A 334 23.98 3.97 46.63
C VAL A 334 25.29 4.45 47.25
N VAL A 335 25.72 5.68 46.98
CA VAL A 335 26.97 6.21 47.55
C VAL A 335 26.90 6.28 49.08
N GLU A 336 25.79 6.74 49.64
CA GLU A 336 25.54 6.82 51.09
C GLU A 336 25.71 5.45 51.77
N GLU A 337 25.26 4.35 51.13
CA GLU A 337 25.47 2.99 51.66
C GLU A 337 26.97 2.66 51.84
N TYR A 338 27.84 3.12 50.94
CA TYR A 338 29.29 2.88 51.04
C TYR A 338 29.96 3.84 52.04
N GLU A 339 29.53 5.10 52.09
CA GLU A 339 30.00 6.07 53.09
C GLU A 339 29.67 5.59 54.52
N ASP A 340 28.48 5.03 54.74
CA ASP A 340 28.05 4.43 56.01
C ASP A 340 28.90 3.21 56.41
N MET A 341 29.43 2.47 55.43
CA MET A 341 30.38 1.36 55.66
C MET A 341 31.82 1.85 55.91
N GLY A 342 32.09 3.15 55.77
CA GLY A 342 33.42 3.73 55.88
C GLY A 342 34.31 3.48 54.66
N GLU A 343 33.73 3.08 53.53
CA GLU A 343 34.44 2.89 52.28
C GLU A 343 34.70 4.25 51.60
N PRO A 344 35.85 4.44 50.91
CA PRO A 344 36.23 5.70 50.30
C PRO A 344 35.47 5.94 48.96
N VAL A 345 34.17 6.18 49.06
CA VAL A 345 33.29 6.55 47.94
C VAL A 345 32.81 7.98 48.14
N GLU A 346 32.92 8.80 47.11
CA GLU A 346 32.53 10.23 47.16
C GLU A 346 31.53 10.54 46.04
N LEU A 347 30.44 11.23 46.40
CA LEU A 347 29.52 11.81 45.43
C LEU A 347 29.96 13.23 45.06
N LEU A 348 30.33 13.43 43.80
CA LEU A 348 30.69 14.73 43.23
C LEU A 348 29.45 15.45 42.67
N ASP A 349 29.62 16.30 41.66
CA ASP A 349 28.55 17.01 40.99
C ASP A 349 27.44 16.05 40.52
N THR A 350 26.22 16.32 40.99
CA THR A 350 25.02 15.58 40.62
C THR A 350 23.92 16.53 40.17
N GLN A 351 23.27 16.21 39.07
CA GLN A 351 22.13 16.97 38.56
C GLN A 351 20.83 16.20 38.77
N ARG A 352 19.77 16.91 39.17
CA ARG A 352 18.47 16.30 39.33
C ARG A 352 17.91 15.82 37.98
N VAL A 353 17.70 14.51 37.85
CA VAL A 353 17.16 13.89 36.64
C VAL A 353 16.10 12.85 37.00
N VAL A 354 14.97 12.87 36.29
CA VAL A 354 13.88 11.89 36.42
C VAL A 354 13.65 11.23 35.06
N LEU A 355 13.68 9.90 35.02
CA LEU A 355 13.44 9.10 33.82
C LEU A 355 12.79 7.76 34.16
N PRO A 356 12.12 7.09 33.20
CA PRO A 356 11.65 5.73 33.39
C PRO A 356 12.84 4.77 33.55
N LEU A 357 12.95 4.11 34.71
CA LEU A 357 14.03 3.15 34.98
C LEU A 357 13.56 2.04 35.93
N ARG A 358 14.36 0.99 36.05
CA ARG A 358 14.17 -0.10 37.02
C ARG A 358 15.20 0.03 38.12
N ALA A 359 14.79 0.64 39.24
CA ALA A 359 15.71 1.08 40.29
C ALA A 359 16.51 -0.08 40.91
N THR A 360 15.90 -1.25 41.05
CA THR A 360 16.52 -2.49 41.57
C THR A 360 17.74 -2.90 40.74
N TRP A 361 17.55 -3.01 39.42
CA TRP A 361 18.61 -3.36 38.49
C TRP A 361 19.68 -2.29 38.40
N LEU A 362 19.28 -1.02 38.30
CA LEU A 362 20.25 0.07 38.19
C LEU A 362 21.09 0.21 39.46
N ARG A 363 20.50 0.05 40.66
CA ARG A 363 21.24 -0.05 41.95
C ARG A 363 22.30 -1.14 41.90
N ARG A 364 21.95 -2.33 41.39
CA ARG A 364 22.89 -3.44 41.26
C ARG A 364 24.03 -3.12 40.29
N GLY A 365 23.73 -2.51 39.15
CA GLY A 365 24.74 -2.07 38.19
C GLY A 365 25.71 -1.06 38.80
N LEU A 366 25.19 -0.06 39.53
CA LEU A 366 26.00 0.95 40.23
C LEU A 366 26.91 0.31 41.29
N ARG A 367 26.37 -0.57 42.14
CA ARG A 367 27.15 -1.31 43.15
C ARG A 367 28.29 -2.10 42.50
N ASN A 368 28.04 -2.79 41.39
CA ASN A 368 29.11 -3.51 40.69
C ASN A 368 30.22 -2.59 40.15
N LEU A 369 29.88 -1.41 39.66
CA LEU A 369 30.87 -0.44 39.17
C LEU A 369 31.67 0.17 40.33
N ILE A 370 31.01 0.50 41.44
CA ILE A 370 31.64 1.04 42.65
C ILE A 370 32.54 -0.01 43.32
N ASP A 371 32.06 -1.25 43.49
CA ASP A 371 32.86 -2.37 44.02
C ASP A 371 34.12 -2.61 43.17
N ASN A 372 34.00 -2.48 41.84
CA ASN A 372 35.14 -2.58 40.94
C ASN A 372 36.14 -1.43 41.15
N ALA A 373 35.66 -0.20 41.25
CA ALA A 373 36.47 0.98 41.51
C ALA A 373 37.21 0.89 42.87
N LEU A 374 36.52 0.46 43.93
CA LEU A 374 37.12 0.24 45.26
C LEU A 374 38.19 -0.85 45.21
N ARG A 375 37.88 -1.98 44.57
CA ARG A 375 38.79 -3.12 44.51
C ARG A 375 40.10 -2.83 43.76
N TYR A 376 40.03 -2.11 42.64
CA TYR A 376 41.19 -1.91 41.77
C TYR A 376 41.83 -0.53 41.89
N GLY A 377 41.08 0.48 42.32
CA GLY A 377 41.54 1.86 42.42
C GLY A 377 41.43 2.49 43.81
N GLN A 378 41.16 1.69 44.84
CA GLN A 378 41.14 2.06 46.26
C GLN A 378 40.10 3.11 46.67
N ARG A 379 39.52 3.86 45.74
CA ARG A 379 38.45 4.83 45.96
C ARG A 379 37.60 4.96 44.72
N ALA A 380 36.36 5.43 44.91
CA ALA A 380 35.43 5.69 43.82
C ALA A 380 34.89 7.12 43.93
N ARG A 381 34.90 7.85 42.81
CA ARG A 381 34.21 9.13 42.68
C ARG A 381 33.07 8.99 41.71
N VAL A 382 31.86 9.34 42.13
CA VAL A 382 30.65 9.20 41.33
C VAL A 382 30.09 10.57 40.99
N SER A 383 29.84 10.84 39.72
CA SER A 383 29.19 12.07 39.27
C SER A 383 28.06 11.76 38.30
N LEU A 384 27.08 12.66 38.22
CA LEU A 384 25.93 12.52 37.34
C LEU A 384 25.61 13.85 36.66
N VAL A 385 25.65 13.85 35.33
CA VAL A 385 25.33 15.01 34.52
C VAL A 385 24.20 14.70 33.56
N ARG A 386 23.33 15.70 33.34
CA ARG A 386 22.32 15.67 32.30
C ARG A 386 22.90 16.28 31.02
N GLU A 387 22.93 15.50 29.95
CA GLU A 387 23.20 15.99 28.60
C GLU A 387 21.89 16.16 27.81
N THR A 388 21.98 16.65 26.57
CA THR A 388 20.82 16.98 25.73
C THR A 388 19.88 15.79 25.49
N ARG A 389 20.41 14.57 25.36
CA ARG A 389 19.62 13.35 25.01
C ARG A 389 19.85 12.16 25.94
N GLN A 390 20.67 12.33 26.97
CA GLN A 390 21.04 11.25 27.87
C GLN A 390 21.43 11.78 29.24
N VAL A 391 21.34 10.93 30.25
CA VAL A 391 22.02 11.11 31.53
C VAL A 391 23.30 10.30 31.49
N VAL A 392 24.39 10.89 31.98
CA VAL A 392 25.71 10.26 32.03
C VAL A 392 26.12 10.17 33.48
N ILE A 393 26.50 8.97 33.90
CA ILE A 393 27.06 8.68 35.22
C ILE A 393 28.50 8.27 35.02
N TRP A 394 29.43 8.98 35.65
CA TRP A 394 30.83 8.61 35.69
C TRP A 394 31.18 8.01 37.04
N ILE A 395 31.84 6.86 37.01
CA ILE A 395 32.45 6.22 38.16
C ILE A 395 33.96 6.20 37.89
N GLU A 396 34.70 7.03 38.61
CA GLU A 396 36.15 7.20 38.45
C GLU A 396 36.90 6.55 39.60
N ASP A 397 38.01 5.87 39.28
CA ASP A 397 38.92 5.30 40.28
C ASP A 397 40.35 5.86 40.15
N ASP A 398 41.21 5.51 41.10
CA ASP A 398 42.66 5.81 41.10
C ASP A 398 43.52 4.56 40.83
N GLY A 399 42.96 3.60 40.08
CA GLY A 399 43.60 2.33 39.76
C GLY A 399 44.65 2.42 38.66
N PRO A 400 45.31 1.30 38.33
CA PRO A 400 46.31 1.25 37.26
C PRO A 400 45.70 1.41 35.84
N GLY A 401 44.38 1.50 35.73
CA GLY A 401 43.64 1.44 34.47
C GLY A 401 43.72 0.08 33.78
N ILE A 402 43.38 0.06 32.50
CA ILE A 402 43.34 -1.15 31.67
C ILE A 402 44.17 -0.88 30.40
N ALA A 403 44.87 -1.88 29.88
CA ALA A 403 45.55 -1.74 28.60
C ALA A 403 44.52 -1.38 27.50
N GLU A 404 44.83 -0.44 26.62
CA GLU A 404 43.88 0.07 25.61
C GLU A 404 43.27 -1.06 24.74
N ALA A 405 44.06 -2.08 24.41
CA ALA A 405 43.61 -3.25 23.64
C ALA A 405 42.64 -4.16 24.40
N ASP A 406 42.56 -4.04 25.72
CA ASP A 406 41.75 -4.90 26.59
C ASP A 406 40.47 -4.22 27.08
N LEU A 407 40.30 -2.90 26.87
CA LEU A 407 39.15 -2.13 27.36
C LEU A 407 37.81 -2.71 26.90
N GLU A 408 37.66 -3.00 25.60
CA GLU A 408 36.45 -3.61 25.07
C GLU A 408 36.26 -5.05 25.56
N ARG A 409 37.37 -5.82 25.63
CA ARG A 409 37.34 -7.22 26.08
C ARG A 409 36.92 -7.32 27.55
N MET A 410 37.25 -6.35 28.40
CA MET A 410 36.87 -6.34 29.83
C MET A 410 35.36 -6.22 30.07
N LEU A 411 34.58 -5.88 29.04
CA LEU A 411 33.12 -5.89 29.11
C LEU A 411 32.52 -7.28 28.79
N GLU A 412 33.31 -8.20 28.22
CA GLU A 412 32.87 -9.55 27.88
C GLU A 412 32.76 -10.44 29.14
N PRO A 413 31.80 -11.39 29.19
CA PRO A 413 31.62 -12.29 30.32
C PRO A 413 32.90 -13.10 30.62
N PHE A 414 33.23 -13.27 31.90
CA PHE A 414 34.40 -14.03 32.38
C PHE A 414 35.76 -13.46 31.96
N SER A 415 35.79 -12.27 31.35
CA SER A 415 37.03 -11.60 31.03
C SER A 415 37.70 -11.09 32.30
N ARG A 416 39.01 -11.28 32.37
CA ARG A 416 39.88 -10.74 33.42
C ARG A 416 41.12 -10.13 32.76
N GLY A 417 41.71 -9.13 33.40
CA GLY A 417 43.05 -8.66 33.06
C GLY A 417 44.11 -9.74 33.30
N ASP A 418 45.39 -9.39 33.17
CA ASP A 418 46.52 -10.33 33.27
C ASP A 418 46.41 -11.25 34.51
N PRO A 419 46.23 -12.57 34.33
CA PRO A 419 45.97 -13.52 35.42
C PRO A 419 47.14 -13.64 36.41
N SER A 420 48.34 -13.21 36.02
CA SER A 420 49.52 -13.22 36.89
C SER A 420 49.53 -12.10 37.95
N ARG A 421 48.81 -10.99 37.68
CA ARG A 421 48.79 -9.80 38.55
C ARG A 421 47.60 -9.77 39.53
N ASN A 422 46.59 -10.62 39.33
CA ASN A 422 45.27 -10.48 39.95
C ASN A 422 44.79 -11.72 40.73
N SER A 423 45.69 -12.64 41.11
CA SER A 423 45.32 -13.83 41.89
C SER A 423 44.81 -13.52 43.31
N SER A 424 44.98 -12.28 43.79
CA SER A 424 44.55 -11.79 45.10
C SER A 424 43.22 -11.03 45.10
N THR A 425 42.68 -10.63 43.94
CA THR A 425 41.52 -9.73 43.80
C THR A 425 40.27 -10.49 43.34
N GLY A 426 40.03 -11.70 43.86
CA GLY A 426 39.07 -12.69 43.34
C GLY A 426 37.67 -12.22 42.94
N GLY A 427 37.29 -12.29 41.66
CA GLY A 427 35.89 -12.13 41.22
C GLY A 427 35.64 -12.72 39.85
N ALA A 428 34.47 -13.27 39.55
CA ALA A 428 34.22 -14.05 38.33
C ALA A 428 34.39 -13.31 36.98
N GLY A 429 34.72 -12.01 36.96
CA GLY A 429 34.82 -11.22 35.73
C GLY A 429 33.44 -10.94 35.13
N LEU A 430 32.41 -10.86 35.98
CA LEU A 430 31.01 -10.69 35.56
C LEU A 430 30.41 -9.34 35.96
N GLY A 431 31.03 -8.60 36.88
CA GLY A 431 30.49 -7.33 37.38
C GLY A 431 30.30 -6.28 36.28
N LEU A 432 31.34 -6.07 35.45
CA LEU A 432 31.30 -5.14 34.31
C LEU A 432 30.32 -5.60 33.23
N THR A 433 30.30 -6.89 32.91
CA THR A 433 29.33 -7.49 31.99
C THR A 433 27.90 -7.30 32.46
N LEU A 434 27.63 -7.48 33.76
CA LEU A 434 26.32 -7.27 34.36
C LEU A 434 25.92 -5.80 34.32
N ALA A 435 26.84 -4.88 34.66
CA ALA A 435 26.59 -3.44 34.55
C ALA A 435 26.28 -3.02 33.10
N ARG A 436 27.01 -3.56 32.12
CA ARG A 436 26.75 -3.36 30.69
C ARG A 436 25.37 -3.88 30.29
N ALA A 437 25.04 -5.12 30.66
CA ALA A 437 23.76 -5.72 30.32
C ALA A 437 22.58 -4.95 30.95
N ILE A 438 22.75 -4.41 32.16
CA ILE A 438 21.79 -3.51 32.81
C ILE A 438 21.65 -2.19 32.04
N ALA A 439 22.75 -1.60 31.55
CA ALA A 439 22.72 -0.40 30.73
C ALA A 439 21.94 -0.64 29.42
N GLU A 440 22.28 -1.71 28.70
CA GLU A 440 21.64 -2.12 27.44
C GLU A 440 20.14 -2.41 27.65
N GLN A 441 19.75 -3.03 28.77
CA GLN A 441 18.35 -3.25 29.14
C GLN A 441 17.54 -1.94 29.29
N HIS A 442 18.21 -0.82 29.56
CA HIS A 442 17.61 0.52 29.64
C HIS A 442 17.79 1.33 28.34
N GLY A 443 18.27 0.71 27.25
CA GLY A 443 18.57 1.38 25.99
C GLY A 443 19.82 2.27 26.03
N GLY A 444 20.63 2.12 27.08
CA GLY A 444 21.87 2.84 27.31
C GLY A 444 23.12 2.07 26.92
N ALA A 445 24.28 2.58 27.32
CA ALA A 445 25.57 1.94 27.09
C ALA A 445 26.51 2.08 28.30
N LEU A 446 27.46 1.16 28.42
CA LEU A 446 28.58 1.25 29.34
C LEU A 446 29.88 1.31 28.53
N THR A 447 30.68 2.34 28.74
CA THR A 447 32.02 2.46 28.14
C THR A 447 33.08 2.61 29.21
N LEU A 448 34.29 2.16 28.90
CA LEU A 448 35.45 2.26 29.78
C LEU A 448 36.51 3.11 29.10
N ALA A 449 37.14 4.02 29.86
CA ALA A 449 38.25 4.82 29.38
C ALA A 449 39.29 5.01 30.48
N ASN A 450 40.57 5.02 30.12
CA ASN A 450 41.62 5.35 31.08
C ASN A 450 41.60 6.85 31.40
N ARG A 451 41.61 7.19 32.70
CA ARG A 451 41.83 8.56 33.17
C ARG A 451 43.32 8.86 33.11
N ARG A 452 43.69 9.96 32.46
CA ARG A 452 45.09 10.35 32.28
C ARG A 452 45.41 11.65 33.00
N GLY A 453 46.58 11.68 33.64
CA GLY A 453 47.13 12.90 34.23
C GLY A 453 47.61 13.89 33.17
N ALA A 454 48.01 15.08 33.62
CA ALA A 454 48.56 16.12 32.75
C ALA A 454 49.87 15.70 32.04
N ASP A 455 50.56 14.69 32.58
CA ASP A 455 51.75 14.03 32.06
C ASP A 455 51.44 12.87 31.08
N GLY A 456 50.16 12.61 30.80
CA GLY A 456 49.68 11.54 29.92
C GLY A 456 49.71 10.14 30.55
N GLN A 457 50.17 9.99 31.79
CA GLN A 457 50.19 8.73 32.50
C GLN A 457 48.78 8.32 32.92
N VAL A 458 48.50 7.02 32.90
CA VAL A 458 47.22 6.48 33.39
C VAL A 458 47.19 6.62 34.91
N MET A 459 46.19 7.34 35.42
CA MET A 459 45.98 7.57 36.85
C MET A 459 44.69 6.94 37.37
N GLY A 460 43.97 6.19 36.54
CA GLY A 460 42.70 5.57 36.90
C GLY A 460 41.92 5.06 35.71
N LEU A 461 40.76 4.48 36.00
CA LEU A 461 39.73 4.13 35.04
C LEU A 461 38.49 5.00 35.25
N VAL A 462 37.79 5.31 34.17
CA VAL A 462 36.45 5.91 34.18
C VAL A 462 35.49 4.93 33.52
N ALA A 463 34.52 4.46 34.30
CA ALA A 463 33.35 3.76 33.77
C ALA A 463 32.24 4.78 33.51
N THR A 464 31.81 4.88 32.26
CA THR A 464 30.77 5.81 31.82
C THR A 464 29.50 5.04 31.52
N LEU A 465 28.48 5.22 32.35
CA LEU A 465 27.16 4.65 32.15
C LEU A 465 26.24 5.74 31.57
N SER A 466 25.77 5.56 30.34
CA SER A 466 24.84 6.48 29.68
C SER A 466 23.45 5.87 29.55
N LEU A 467 22.41 6.64 29.85
CA LEU A 467 21.01 6.24 29.70
C LEU A 467 20.24 7.30 28.91
N PRO A 468 19.41 6.93 27.92
CA PRO A 468 18.68 7.90 27.10
C PRO A 468 17.62 8.65 27.91
N LEU A 469 17.51 9.96 27.67
CA LEU A 469 16.38 10.77 28.12
C LEU A 469 15.30 10.66 27.04
N THR A 470 14.14 10.13 27.44
CA THR A 470 13.01 9.85 26.54
C THR A 470 12.40 11.12 25.95
#